data_AF-A0A1U7HCP1-F1
#
_entry.id   AF-A0A1U7HCP1-F1
#
_cell.length_a   1.000
_cell.length_b   1.000
_cell.length_c   1.000
_cell.angle_alpha   90.00
_cell.angle_beta   90.00
_cell.angle_gamma   90.00
#
_symmetry.space_group_name_H-M   'P 1'
#
loop_
_entity.id
_entity.type
_entity.pdbx_description
1 polymer ?
#
loop_
_entity_poly.entity_id
_entity_poly.type
_entity_poly.pdbx_seq_one_letter_code
_entity_poly.pdbx_strand_id
1 'polypeptide(L)'
;METPYHAGELAVQSQAGVQAEAANLGNIIGATIKPAAKDFLQNQRFAIAATIDSNNVCASLLTGKPGFIQAIGDRVVNIQATIPGEALQVGLLVIDFATRRRLRINGKATRKSDDSTDIATQQVYFNCPKYIQRRHLVADDTQLPTASVQDFDSLTVKQQQWITSADTFFIASMHPESGADTSHRGGYPGFIQVLNAKQLVFPDYVGNNMFNTLGNIALNPNSSLLFVDFECSKTLQLTGEASIVWEKERLVEFQIERVRETANATNLRWQFEEYSPFNPVL
;
A
#
# COMPACT_ATOMS: atom_id res chain seq x y z
N MET A 1 20.65 19.23 10.28
CA MET A 1 20.17 17.85 10.51
C MET A 1 19.84 17.26 9.16
N GLU A 2 20.36 16.09 8.85
CA GLU A 2 20.01 15.35 7.64
C GLU A 2 18.51 14.99 7.72
N THR A 3 17.75 15.32 6.68
CA THR A 3 16.31 15.04 6.63
C THR A 3 16.09 13.58 6.24
N PRO A 4 15.13 12.87 6.84
CA PRO A 4 14.78 11.50 6.42
C PRO A 4 13.95 11.48 5.14
N TYR A 5 13.54 12.65 4.64
CA TYR A 5 12.78 12.81 3.41
C TYR A 5 13.68 12.97 2.19
N HIS A 6 13.30 12.34 1.08
CA HIS A 6 14.00 12.50 -0.19
C HIS A 6 13.50 13.75 -0.96
N ALA A 7 14.19 14.10 -2.06
CA ALA A 7 13.97 15.34 -2.79
C ALA A 7 12.53 15.54 -3.28
N GLY A 8 11.86 14.46 -3.70
CA GLY A 8 10.47 14.50 -4.16
C GLY A 8 9.49 14.80 -3.04
N GLU A 9 9.65 14.17 -1.87
CA GLU A 9 8.85 14.47 -0.69
C GLU A 9 9.03 15.94 -0.27
N LEU A 10 10.27 16.43 -0.24
CA LEU A 10 10.57 17.83 0.09
C LEU A 10 9.93 18.81 -0.90
N ALA A 11 9.94 18.50 -2.20
CA ALA A 11 9.31 19.32 -3.23
C ALA A 11 7.79 19.41 -3.02
N VAL A 12 7.13 18.27 -2.80
CA VAL A 12 5.68 18.22 -2.55
C VAL A 12 5.31 18.90 -1.23
N GLN A 13 6.11 18.70 -0.16
CA GLN A 13 5.95 19.39 1.13
C GLN A 13 6.06 20.91 0.95
N SER A 14 7.00 21.36 0.12
CA SER A 14 7.18 22.78 -0.17
C SER A 14 6.01 23.37 -0.94
N GLN A 15 5.54 22.66 -1.95
CA GLN A 15 4.39 23.09 -2.75
C GLN A 15 3.09 23.09 -1.92
N ALA A 16 2.96 22.16 -0.97
CA ALA A 16 1.84 22.11 -0.03
C ALA A 16 1.96 23.09 1.15
N GLY A 17 3.12 23.74 1.34
CA GLY A 17 3.35 24.70 2.42
C GLY A 17 3.38 24.10 3.84
N VAL A 18 3.82 22.85 3.98
CA VAL A 18 3.78 22.09 5.26
C VAL A 18 5.14 21.54 5.71
N GLN A 19 6.23 22.20 5.29
CA GLN A 19 7.60 21.74 5.58
C GLN A 19 7.89 21.67 7.09
N ALA A 20 7.35 22.61 7.88
CA ALA A 20 7.58 22.66 9.32
C ALA A 20 6.90 21.48 10.04
N GLU A 21 5.67 21.15 9.64
CA GLU A 21 4.91 20.02 10.16
C GLU A 21 5.57 18.68 9.79
N ALA A 22 6.04 18.56 8.55
CA ALA A 22 6.75 17.37 8.10
C ALA A 22 8.06 17.15 8.87
N ALA A 23 8.87 18.20 9.07
CA ALA A 23 10.14 18.10 9.79
C ALA A 23 10.00 17.52 11.21
N ASN A 24 8.91 17.86 11.91
CA ASN A 24 8.64 17.34 13.26
C ASN A 24 8.38 15.83 13.29
N LEU A 25 7.90 15.26 12.18
CA LEU A 25 7.56 13.84 12.08
C LEU A 25 8.74 12.98 11.65
N GLY A 26 9.77 13.56 11.03
CA GLY A 26 10.93 12.82 10.53
C GLY A 26 11.61 11.94 11.58
N ASN A 27 11.62 12.37 12.84
CA ASN A 27 12.24 11.65 13.96
C ASN A 27 11.62 10.27 14.26
N ILE A 28 10.40 10.00 13.78
CA ILE A 28 9.76 8.69 13.98
C ILE A 28 10.25 7.64 12.98
N ILE A 29 10.85 8.08 11.88
CA ILE A 29 11.36 7.23 10.81
C ILE A 29 12.75 6.75 11.20
N GLY A 30 12.90 5.44 11.33
CA GLY A 30 14.20 4.83 11.59
C GLY A 30 14.18 3.36 11.23
N ALA A 31 15.35 2.73 11.25
CA ALA A 31 15.47 1.34 10.85
C ALA A 31 15.15 0.33 11.96
N THR A 32 15.06 0.77 13.22
CA THR A 32 14.90 -0.12 14.37
C THR A 32 13.44 -0.52 14.58
N ILE A 33 13.19 -1.83 14.67
CA ILE A 33 11.90 -2.43 15.00
C ILE A 33 11.67 -2.35 16.51
N LYS A 34 10.89 -1.35 16.92
CA LYS A 34 10.52 -1.14 18.34
C LYS A 34 9.63 -2.28 18.86
N PRO A 35 9.59 -2.56 20.18
CA PRO A 35 8.77 -3.62 20.77
C PRO A 35 7.31 -3.61 20.30
N ALA A 36 6.66 -2.44 20.29
CA ALA A 36 5.28 -2.30 19.82
C ALA A 36 5.06 -2.70 18.34
N ALA A 37 6.09 -2.63 17.50
CA ALA A 37 6.05 -3.11 16.12
C ALA A 37 6.20 -4.64 16.06
N LYS A 38 7.07 -5.23 16.90
CA LYS A 38 7.21 -6.70 17.02
C LYS A 38 5.89 -7.33 17.44
N ASP A 39 5.27 -6.78 18.48
CA ASP A 39 3.99 -7.27 19.02
C ASP A 39 2.84 -7.12 18.02
N PHE A 40 2.89 -6.05 17.21
CA PHE A 40 1.94 -5.84 16.13
C PHE A 40 2.09 -6.91 15.06
N LEU A 41 3.31 -7.10 14.53
CA LEU A 41 3.61 -7.97 13.38
C LEU A 41 3.21 -9.43 13.60
N GLN A 42 3.53 -10.01 14.77
CA GLN A 42 3.31 -11.44 15.03
C GLN A 42 1.85 -11.88 14.91
N ASN A 43 0.90 -10.97 15.08
CA ASN A 43 -0.53 -11.27 15.04
C ASN A 43 -1.17 -11.02 13.67
N GLN A 44 -0.41 -10.47 12.72
CA GLN A 44 -0.94 -10.07 11.43
C GLN A 44 -1.13 -11.27 10.53
N ARG A 45 -2.11 -11.16 9.63
CA ARG A 45 -2.44 -12.15 8.61
C ARG A 45 -2.43 -11.57 7.20
N PHE A 46 -2.17 -10.27 7.08
CA PHE A 46 -2.36 -9.47 5.88
C PHE A 46 -1.26 -8.41 5.77
N ALA A 47 -0.64 -8.30 4.61
CA ALA A 47 0.24 -7.21 4.26
C ALA A 47 0.23 -6.94 2.75
N ILE A 48 0.61 -5.74 2.37
CA ILE A 48 0.86 -5.36 0.98
C ILE A 48 2.35 -5.15 0.80
N ALA A 49 2.92 -5.78 -0.23
CA ALA A 49 4.30 -5.56 -0.64
C ALA A 49 4.34 -4.79 -1.97
N ALA A 50 5.12 -3.72 -2.01
CA ALA A 50 5.57 -3.08 -3.23
C ALA A 50 6.94 -3.63 -3.62
N THR A 51 7.07 -4.05 -4.86
CA THR A 51 8.35 -4.46 -5.47
C THR A 51 8.56 -3.76 -6.80
N ILE A 52 9.79 -3.77 -7.30
CA ILE A 52 10.12 -3.28 -8.63
C ILE A 52 10.47 -4.48 -9.50
N ASP A 53 9.91 -4.52 -10.71
CA ASP A 53 10.23 -5.50 -11.75
C ASP A 53 10.40 -4.76 -13.07
N SER A 54 11.60 -4.81 -13.64
CA SER A 54 11.89 -4.25 -14.97
C SER A 54 11.42 -2.77 -15.09
N ASN A 55 11.69 -1.97 -14.05
CA ASN A 55 11.27 -0.57 -13.86
C ASN A 55 9.78 -0.31 -13.58
N ASN A 56 8.93 -1.34 -13.52
CA ASN A 56 7.55 -1.23 -13.07
C ASN A 56 7.46 -1.49 -11.58
N VAL A 57 6.64 -0.72 -10.88
CA VAL A 57 6.30 -1.03 -9.48
C VAL A 57 5.05 -1.91 -9.45
N CYS A 58 5.03 -2.89 -8.56
CA CYS A 58 3.95 -3.86 -8.40
C CYS A 58 3.48 -3.90 -6.95
N ALA A 59 2.18 -3.73 -6.70
CA ALA A 59 1.55 -3.93 -5.40
C ALA A 59 1.00 -5.36 -5.28
N SER A 60 1.53 -6.16 -4.35
CA SER A 60 1.15 -7.56 -4.16
C SER A 60 0.51 -7.79 -2.80
N LEU A 61 -0.57 -8.57 -2.78
CA LEU A 61 -1.20 -9.05 -1.54
C LEU A 61 -0.39 -10.22 -0.97
N LEU A 62 -0.03 -10.14 0.31
CA LEU A 62 0.56 -11.22 1.09
C LEU A 62 -0.39 -11.61 2.22
N THR A 63 -0.70 -12.90 2.33
CA THR A 63 -1.52 -13.42 3.42
C THR A 63 -0.95 -14.69 4.02
N GLY A 64 -1.15 -14.88 5.32
CA GLY A 64 -0.70 -16.06 6.04
C GLY A 64 -1.36 -16.19 7.40
N LYS A 65 -1.04 -17.26 8.13
CA LYS A 65 -1.46 -17.45 9.52
C LYS A 65 -0.70 -16.49 10.44
N PRO A 66 -1.16 -16.23 11.69
CA PRO A 66 -0.41 -15.45 12.65
C PRO A 66 0.99 -16.06 12.80
N GLY A 67 1.99 -15.19 12.86
CA GLY A 67 3.39 -15.57 12.77
C GLY A 67 3.94 -15.67 11.34
N PHE A 68 3.16 -15.40 10.28
CA PHE A 68 3.74 -15.34 8.93
C PHE A 68 4.60 -14.08 8.71
N ILE A 69 4.45 -13.05 9.53
CA ILE A 69 5.33 -11.88 9.58
C ILE A 69 5.92 -11.79 10.99
N GLN A 70 7.24 -11.83 11.11
CA GLN A 70 7.92 -11.81 12.40
C GLN A 70 9.13 -10.87 12.37
N ALA A 71 9.40 -10.21 13.50
CA ALA A 71 10.64 -9.47 13.67
C ALA A 71 11.73 -10.41 14.21
N ILE A 72 12.85 -10.51 13.47
CA ILE A 72 14.05 -11.22 13.90
C ILE A 72 15.05 -10.18 14.41
N GLY A 73 15.30 -10.19 15.72
CA GLY A 73 16.05 -9.11 16.36
C GLY A 73 15.31 -7.77 16.25
N ASP A 74 16.02 -6.67 16.00
CA ASP A 74 15.47 -5.32 15.89
C ASP A 74 15.69 -4.67 14.52
N ARG A 75 16.19 -5.42 13.53
CA ARG A 75 16.51 -4.89 12.19
C ARG A 75 16.13 -5.80 11.01
N VAL A 76 15.46 -6.92 11.28
CA VAL A 76 15.02 -7.84 10.23
C VAL A 76 13.56 -8.20 10.45
N VAL A 77 12.77 -8.17 9.37
CA VAL A 77 11.42 -8.74 9.33
C VAL A 77 11.46 -9.96 8.43
N ASN A 78 11.15 -11.14 8.95
CA ASN A 78 10.96 -12.36 8.18
C ASN A 78 9.48 -12.46 7.77
N ILE A 79 9.26 -12.80 6.50
CA ILE A 79 7.93 -13.08 5.94
C ILE A 79 7.94 -14.50 5.39
N GLN A 80 7.04 -15.34 5.90
CA GLN A 80 6.81 -16.72 5.45
C GLN A 80 5.95 -16.74 4.18
N ALA A 81 6.40 -16.02 3.15
CA ALA A 81 5.80 -15.98 1.83
C ALA A 81 6.81 -15.51 0.78
N THR A 82 6.66 -16.01 -0.44
CA THR A 82 7.37 -15.51 -1.61
C THR A 82 6.84 -14.13 -1.99
N ILE A 83 7.69 -13.10 -1.91
CA ILE A 83 7.36 -11.78 -2.46
C ILE A 83 7.61 -11.79 -3.97
N PRO A 84 6.60 -11.47 -4.82
CA PRO A 84 6.77 -11.42 -6.27
C PRO A 84 7.73 -10.32 -6.76
N GLY A 85 8.38 -10.54 -7.90
CA GLY A 85 9.30 -9.58 -8.55
C GLY A 85 10.77 -9.71 -8.11
N GLU A 86 11.62 -8.88 -8.68
CA GLU A 86 13.04 -8.75 -8.31
C GLU A 86 13.16 -7.93 -7.02
N ALA A 87 12.88 -8.58 -5.89
CA ALA A 87 12.65 -7.95 -4.59
C ALA A 87 13.95 -7.48 -3.90
N LEU A 88 14.82 -6.70 -4.56
CA LEU A 88 16.02 -6.15 -3.90
C LEU A 88 15.69 -5.04 -2.92
N GLN A 89 14.72 -4.17 -3.25
CA GLN A 89 14.19 -3.11 -2.39
C GLN A 89 12.66 -3.24 -2.34
N VAL A 90 12.12 -3.42 -1.14
CA VAL A 90 10.70 -3.69 -0.91
C VAL A 90 10.12 -2.67 0.05
N GLY A 91 8.93 -2.19 -0.28
CA GLY A 91 8.07 -1.44 0.62
C GLY A 91 6.96 -2.34 1.13
N LEU A 92 6.81 -2.48 2.44
CA LEU A 92 5.81 -3.32 3.07
C LEU A 92 4.86 -2.46 3.91
N LEU A 93 3.57 -2.62 3.70
CA LEU A 93 2.53 -2.05 4.54
C LEU A 93 1.77 -3.18 5.21
N VAL A 94 1.90 -3.25 6.53
CA VAL A 94 1.15 -4.20 7.36
C VAL A 94 0.04 -3.41 8.04
N ILE A 95 -1.22 -3.78 7.80
CA ILE A 95 -2.39 -3.03 8.23
C ILE A 95 -3.39 -3.93 8.95
N ASP A 96 -3.87 -3.44 10.07
CA ASP A 96 -4.97 -4.02 10.83
C ASP A 96 -6.17 -3.07 10.75
N PHE A 97 -7.19 -3.50 10.01
CA PHE A 97 -8.42 -2.74 9.83
C PHE A 97 -9.24 -2.63 11.12
N ALA A 98 -9.18 -3.60 12.02
CA ALA A 98 -9.98 -3.60 13.25
C ALA A 98 -9.49 -2.53 14.22
N THR A 99 -8.17 -2.42 14.38
CA THR A 99 -7.54 -1.41 15.26
C THR A 99 -7.13 -0.12 14.54
N ARG A 100 -7.37 -0.03 13.22
CA ARG A 100 -6.93 1.07 12.35
C ARG A 100 -5.44 1.38 12.48
N ARG A 101 -4.61 0.36 12.68
CA ARG A 101 -3.15 0.51 12.77
C ARG A 101 -2.53 0.09 11.45
N ARG A 102 -1.55 0.86 10.99
CA ARG A 102 -0.72 0.47 9.85
C ARG A 102 0.74 0.75 10.14
N LEU A 103 1.58 -0.26 9.92
CA LEU A 103 3.02 -0.20 10.05
C LEU A 103 3.62 -0.22 8.66
N ARG A 104 4.48 0.75 8.38
CA ARG A 104 5.32 0.75 7.19
C ARG A 104 6.68 0.18 7.52
N ILE A 105 7.18 -0.68 6.64
CA ILE A 105 8.52 -1.24 6.67
C ILE A 105 9.11 -1.15 5.26
N ASN A 106 10.17 -0.38 5.07
CA ASN A 106 10.92 -0.35 3.81
C ASN A 106 12.32 -0.91 4.06
N GLY A 107 12.85 -1.69 3.12
CA GLY A 107 14.18 -2.25 3.26
C GLY A 107 14.61 -3.20 2.15
N LYS A 108 15.78 -3.81 2.36
CA LYS A 108 16.37 -4.75 1.42
C LYS A 108 15.83 -6.15 1.65
N ALA A 109 15.25 -6.76 0.62
CA ALA A 109 14.75 -8.13 0.74
C ALA A 109 15.79 -9.16 0.28
N THR A 110 15.76 -10.32 0.91
CA THR A 110 16.57 -11.48 0.55
C THR A 110 15.69 -12.72 0.61
N ARG A 111 15.42 -13.32 -0.55
CA ARG A 111 14.69 -14.58 -0.63
C ARG A 111 15.55 -15.71 -0.08
N LYS A 112 14.95 -16.55 0.76
CA LYS A 112 15.57 -17.71 1.40
C LYS A 112 15.23 -18.98 0.61
N SER A 113 15.91 -20.07 0.92
CA SER A 113 15.71 -21.36 0.23
C SER A 113 14.39 -22.05 0.60
N ASP A 114 13.73 -21.63 1.68
CA ASP A 114 12.46 -22.15 2.19
C ASP A 114 11.26 -21.29 1.74
N ASP A 115 11.42 -20.52 0.65
CA ASP A 115 10.45 -19.57 0.12
C ASP A 115 10.09 -18.39 1.04
N SER A 116 10.69 -18.30 2.24
CA SER A 116 10.57 -17.11 3.09
C SER A 116 11.43 -15.95 2.56
N THR A 117 11.10 -14.74 2.99
CA THR A 117 11.83 -13.52 2.63
C THR A 117 12.22 -12.75 3.88
N ASP A 118 13.51 -12.48 4.05
CA ASP A 118 14.00 -11.56 5.07
C ASP A 118 14.08 -10.14 4.51
N ILE A 119 13.58 -9.16 5.26
CA ILE A 119 13.68 -7.73 4.94
C ILE A 119 14.58 -7.08 5.98
N ALA A 120 15.78 -6.70 5.57
CA ALA A 120 16.67 -5.87 6.38
C ALA A 120 16.16 -4.42 6.39
N THR A 121 15.66 -3.97 7.54
CA THR A 121 14.86 -2.76 7.65
C THR A 121 15.70 -1.49 7.52
N GLN A 122 15.20 -0.54 6.73
CA GLN A 122 15.76 0.80 6.56
C GLN A 122 14.83 1.86 7.15
N GLN A 123 13.51 1.66 7.02
CA GLN A 123 12.48 2.51 7.63
C GLN A 123 11.41 1.63 8.25
N VAL A 124 11.04 1.89 9.50
CA VAL A 124 9.99 1.18 10.25
C VAL A 124 9.26 2.19 11.12
N TYR A 125 7.98 2.44 10.83
CA TYR A 125 7.18 3.37 11.62
C TYR A 125 5.68 3.13 11.44
N PHE A 126 4.89 3.50 12.45
CA PHE A 126 3.44 3.50 12.36
C PHE A 126 2.97 4.79 11.68
N ASN A 127 2.13 4.66 10.65
CA ASN A 127 1.48 5.82 10.05
C ASN A 127 0.15 6.13 10.77
N CYS A 128 -0.37 7.33 10.51
CA CYS A 128 -1.65 7.81 11.01
C CYS A 128 -2.84 6.87 10.68
N PRO A 129 -3.83 6.69 11.58
CA PRO A 129 -4.99 5.80 11.36
C PRO A 129 -6.05 6.37 10.40
N LYS A 130 -5.90 7.61 9.94
CA LYS A 130 -6.88 8.29 9.07
C LYS A 130 -7.22 7.46 7.84
N TYR A 131 -8.50 7.52 7.48
CA TYR A 131 -9.11 6.92 6.29
C TYR A 131 -9.15 5.40 6.26
N ILE A 132 -8.71 4.72 7.32
CA ILE A 132 -8.83 3.26 7.43
C ILE A 132 -10.28 2.92 7.82
N GLN A 133 -10.98 2.25 6.91
CA GLN A 133 -12.33 1.75 7.19
C GLN A 133 -12.23 0.53 8.09
N ARG A 134 -13.05 0.49 9.14
CA ARG A 134 -12.97 -0.57 10.14
C ARG A 134 -13.62 -1.83 9.60
N ARG A 135 -12.90 -2.93 9.74
CA ARG A 135 -13.36 -4.27 9.39
C ARG A 135 -12.79 -5.28 10.37
N HIS A 136 -13.52 -6.35 10.64
CA HIS A 136 -13.01 -7.48 11.41
C HIS A 136 -12.94 -8.73 10.54
N LEU A 137 -11.95 -9.56 10.81
CA LEU A 137 -11.79 -10.84 10.11
C LEU A 137 -12.86 -11.82 10.63
N VAL A 138 -13.65 -12.40 9.72
CA VAL A 138 -14.80 -13.27 10.05
C VAL A 138 -14.59 -14.74 9.68
N ALA A 139 -13.65 -15.03 8.77
CA ALA A 139 -13.36 -16.40 8.38
C ALA A 139 -11.86 -16.62 8.16
N ASP A 140 -11.42 -17.80 8.56
CA ASP A 140 -10.12 -18.41 8.34
C ASP A 140 -10.36 -19.93 8.21
N ASP A 141 -9.39 -20.66 7.68
CA ASP A 141 -9.32 -22.14 7.63
C ASP A 141 -9.83 -22.92 6.41
N THR A 142 -10.30 -22.29 5.32
CA THR A 142 -10.35 -23.03 4.03
C THR A 142 -9.04 -22.89 3.28
N GLN A 143 -8.49 -24.01 2.79
CA GLN A 143 -7.33 -24.01 1.90
C GLN A 143 -7.65 -23.15 0.67
N LEU A 144 -6.71 -22.27 0.30
CA LEU A 144 -6.83 -21.46 -0.90
C LEU A 144 -6.99 -22.36 -2.13
N PRO A 145 -8.06 -22.22 -2.92
CA PRO A 145 -8.08 -22.84 -4.24
C PRO A 145 -7.00 -22.19 -5.11
N THR A 146 -6.58 -22.87 -6.17
CA THR A 146 -5.56 -22.36 -7.08
C THR A 146 -5.98 -20.99 -7.61
N ALA A 147 -5.10 -20.00 -7.44
CA ALA A 147 -5.32 -18.66 -7.96
C ALA A 147 -5.38 -18.71 -9.49
N SER A 148 -6.32 -17.97 -10.08
CA SER A 148 -6.41 -17.82 -11.53
C SER A 148 -6.20 -16.36 -11.90
N VAL A 149 -5.25 -16.10 -12.79
CA VAL A 149 -4.87 -14.76 -13.23
C VAL A 149 -5.43 -14.50 -14.62
N GLN A 150 -6.00 -13.31 -14.82
CA GLN A 150 -6.45 -12.81 -16.11
C GLN A 150 -5.90 -11.41 -16.32
N ASP A 151 -5.25 -11.19 -17.46
CA ASP A 151 -4.71 -9.90 -17.87
C ASP A 151 -5.64 -9.22 -18.90
N PHE A 152 -5.75 -7.89 -18.81
CA PHE A 152 -6.55 -7.07 -19.72
C PHE A 152 -5.80 -5.78 -20.07
N ASP A 153 -6.06 -5.24 -21.26
CA ASP A 153 -5.48 -3.97 -21.72
C ASP A 153 -6.21 -2.74 -21.15
N SER A 154 -7.43 -2.92 -20.62
CA SER A 154 -8.27 -1.87 -20.05
C SER A 154 -9.34 -2.44 -19.12
N LEU A 155 -9.95 -1.59 -18.29
CA LEU A 155 -10.98 -1.99 -17.34
C LEU A 155 -12.27 -2.41 -18.05
N THR A 156 -12.77 -3.59 -17.71
CA THR A 156 -14.15 -4.00 -18.04
C THR A 156 -15.17 -3.18 -17.25
N VAL A 157 -16.43 -3.14 -17.71
CA VAL A 157 -17.52 -2.46 -16.99
C VAL A 157 -17.66 -2.95 -15.54
N LYS A 158 -17.48 -4.26 -15.30
CA LYS A 158 -17.54 -4.84 -13.95
C LYS A 158 -16.39 -4.37 -13.06
N GLN A 159 -15.18 -4.25 -13.61
CA GLN A 159 -14.02 -3.74 -12.88
C GLN A 159 -14.16 -2.24 -12.58
N GLN A 160 -14.74 -1.45 -13.49
CA GLN A 160 -15.06 -0.03 -13.24
C GLN A 160 -16.08 0.12 -12.12
N GLN A 161 -17.12 -0.72 -12.10
CA GLN A 161 -18.11 -0.74 -11.02
C GLN A 161 -17.48 -1.11 -9.68
N TRP A 162 -16.59 -2.10 -9.65
CA TRP A 162 -15.85 -2.47 -8.44
C TRP A 162 -14.99 -1.31 -7.93
N ILE A 163 -14.23 -0.64 -8.81
CA ILE A 163 -13.41 0.52 -8.40
C ILE A 163 -14.29 1.64 -7.83
N THR A 164 -15.44 1.91 -8.46
CA THR A 164 -16.37 2.95 -8.01
C THR A 164 -16.97 2.63 -6.64
N SER A 165 -17.26 1.36 -6.35
CA SER A 165 -17.79 0.93 -5.06
C SER A 165 -16.72 0.72 -3.99
N ALA A 166 -15.43 0.70 -4.36
CA ALA A 166 -14.34 0.53 -3.42
C ALA A 166 -14.21 1.75 -2.49
N ASP A 167 -14.00 1.46 -1.21
CA ASP A 167 -13.73 2.45 -0.16
C ASP A 167 -12.26 2.44 0.31
N THR A 168 -11.47 1.53 -0.26
CA THR A 168 -10.10 1.18 0.13
C THR A 168 -9.34 0.67 -1.09
N PHE A 169 -8.12 1.17 -1.29
CA PHE A 169 -7.13 0.57 -2.19
C PHE A 169 -5.71 0.84 -1.68
N PHE A 170 -4.74 0.17 -2.29
CA PHE A 170 -3.32 0.38 -2.02
C PHE A 170 -2.63 0.91 -3.26
N ILE A 171 -1.69 1.83 -3.07
CA ILE A 171 -0.85 2.36 -4.13
C ILE A 171 0.60 2.03 -3.83
N ALA A 172 1.24 1.32 -4.75
CA ALA A 172 2.68 1.18 -4.81
C ALA A 172 3.26 2.26 -5.73
N SER A 173 4.38 2.83 -5.31
CA SER A 173 5.14 3.86 -6.02
C SER A 173 6.63 3.59 -5.79
N MET A 174 7.51 4.28 -6.52
CA MET A 174 8.95 4.08 -6.32
C MET A 174 9.76 5.36 -6.33
N HIS A 175 10.84 5.34 -5.56
CA HIS A 175 11.96 6.25 -5.72
C HIS A 175 13.09 5.53 -6.46
N PRO A 176 13.78 6.17 -7.43
CA PRO A 176 14.89 5.53 -8.15
C PRO A 176 16.01 4.98 -7.26
N GLU A 177 16.26 5.62 -6.10
CA GLU A 177 17.36 5.22 -5.20
C GLU A 177 16.90 4.46 -3.94
N SER A 178 15.78 4.86 -3.33
CA SER A 178 15.32 4.24 -2.07
C SER A 178 14.38 3.06 -2.33
N GLY A 179 13.93 2.86 -3.57
CA GLY A 179 13.19 1.69 -4.01
C GLY A 179 11.68 1.83 -3.88
N ALA A 180 11.01 0.68 -3.77
CA ALA A 180 9.56 0.58 -3.77
C ALA A 180 8.96 1.01 -2.42
N ASP A 181 7.76 1.59 -2.47
CA ASP A 181 6.97 1.98 -1.30
C ASP A 181 5.50 1.66 -1.54
N THR A 182 4.74 1.36 -0.48
CA THR A 182 3.29 1.19 -0.59
C THR A 182 2.51 1.93 0.50
N SER A 183 1.35 2.44 0.11
CA SER A 183 0.48 3.26 0.92
C SER A 183 -0.97 2.84 0.78
N HIS A 184 -1.72 2.93 1.87
CA HIS A 184 -3.18 2.73 1.88
C HIS A 184 -3.90 4.04 1.56
N ARG A 185 -4.95 3.97 0.76
CA ARG A 185 -5.90 5.06 0.47
C ARG A 185 -7.31 4.58 0.78
N GLY A 186 -8.13 5.46 1.37
CA GLY A 186 -9.52 5.14 1.68
C GLY A 186 -10.40 6.37 1.71
N GLY A 187 -11.70 6.16 1.52
CA GLY A 187 -12.74 7.19 1.51
C GLY A 187 -14.12 6.54 1.47
N TYR A 188 -15.18 7.34 1.30
CA TYR A 188 -16.50 6.78 0.97
C TYR A 188 -16.50 6.22 -0.46
N PRO A 189 -17.28 5.16 -0.77
CA PRO A 189 -17.49 4.73 -2.15
C PRO A 189 -17.79 5.92 -3.08
N GLY A 190 -17.17 5.94 -4.25
CA GLY A 190 -17.19 7.07 -5.17
C GLY A 190 -16.05 8.09 -4.99
N PHE A 191 -15.20 7.96 -3.98
CA PHE A 191 -14.00 8.82 -3.85
C PHE A 191 -12.97 8.59 -4.96
N ILE A 192 -13.03 7.43 -5.63
CA ILE A 192 -12.26 7.13 -6.83
C ILE A 192 -13.19 7.30 -8.02
N GLN A 193 -12.90 8.27 -8.86
CA GLN A 193 -13.65 8.55 -10.07
C GLN A 193 -13.04 7.76 -11.23
N VAL A 194 -13.84 6.88 -11.83
CA VAL A 194 -13.48 6.22 -13.08
C VAL A 194 -13.87 7.15 -14.24
N LEU A 195 -12.90 7.79 -14.88
CA LEU A 195 -13.17 8.68 -16.02
C LEU A 195 -13.47 7.90 -17.30
N ASN A 196 -12.76 6.79 -17.49
CA ASN A 196 -12.99 5.82 -18.58
C ASN A 196 -12.25 4.50 -18.27
N ALA A 197 -12.26 3.57 -19.23
CA ALA A 197 -11.66 2.24 -19.09
C ALA A 197 -10.14 2.25 -18.83
N LYS A 198 -9.45 3.39 -19.01
CA LYS A 198 -8.00 3.51 -18.78
C LYS A 198 -7.61 4.68 -17.87
N GLN A 199 -8.55 5.39 -17.26
CA GLN A 199 -8.23 6.61 -16.49
C GLN A 199 -9.04 6.69 -15.21
N LEU A 200 -8.34 6.94 -14.11
CA LEU A 200 -8.91 7.15 -12.78
C LEU A 200 -8.45 8.48 -12.21
N VAL A 201 -9.26 9.07 -11.33
CA VAL A 201 -8.88 10.22 -10.51
C VAL A 201 -9.30 9.97 -9.06
N PHE A 202 -8.44 10.29 -8.11
CA PHE A 202 -8.77 10.22 -6.69
C PHE A 202 -8.06 11.33 -5.89
N PRO A 203 -8.64 11.77 -4.76
CA PRO A 203 -8.06 12.84 -3.96
C PRO A 203 -6.90 12.36 -3.09
N ASP A 204 -5.89 13.23 -2.91
CA ASP A 204 -4.90 13.13 -1.85
C ASP A 204 -5.42 13.84 -0.59
N TYR A 205 -6.23 13.14 0.21
CA TYR A 205 -6.73 13.68 1.47
C TYR A 205 -5.60 14.03 2.46
N VAL A 206 -5.87 15.01 3.32
CA VAL A 206 -4.91 15.53 4.30
C VAL A 206 -4.47 14.46 5.30
N GLY A 207 -3.27 13.91 5.05
CA GLY A 207 -2.64 12.86 5.84
C GLY A 207 -1.71 13.37 6.93
N ASN A 208 -0.50 12.81 6.96
CA ASN A 208 0.57 13.08 7.92
C ASN A 208 1.67 14.00 7.34
N ASN A 209 1.42 14.66 6.22
CA ASN A 209 2.36 15.57 5.54
C ASN A 209 3.74 14.97 5.17
N MET A 210 3.92 13.64 5.24
CA MET A 210 5.17 13.01 4.81
C MET A 210 5.27 12.93 3.28
N PHE A 211 4.13 12.82 2.60
CA PHE A 211 4.02 12.71 1.14
C PHE A 211 4.80 11.57 0.50
N ASN A 212 4.97 10.43 1.17
CA ASN A 212 5.77 9.32 0.64
C ASN A 212 5.34 8.88 -0.77
N THR A 213 4.03 8.75 -1.04
CA THR A 213 3.54 8.41 -2.38
C THR A 213 3.73 9.55 -3.38
N LEU A 214 3.32 10.78 -3.02
CA LEU A 214 3.35 11.91 -3.95
C LEU A 214 4.78 12.34 -4.26
N GLY A 215 5.68 12.27 -3.28
CA GLY A 215 7.11 12.52 -3.47
C GLY A 215 7.75 11.52 -4.43
N ASN A 216 7.36 10.24 -4.36
CA ASN A 216 7.76 9.24 -5.36
C ASN A 216 7.21 9.60 -6.73
N ILE A 217 5.90 9.87 -6.84
CA ILE A 217 5.23 10.23 -8.10
C ILE A 217 5.87 11.44 -8.77
N ALA A 218 6.26 12.46 -7.99
CA ALA A 218 6.91 13.66 -8.49
C ALA A 218 8.27 13.40 -9.17
N LEU A 219 8.91 12.26 -8.87
CA LEU A 219 10.20 11.86 -9.44
C LEU A 219 10.08 10.70 -10.43
N ASN A 220 9.08 9.83 -10.26
CA ASN A 220 8.82 8.70 -11.12
C ASN A 220 7.30 8.42 -11.15
N PRO A 221 6.64 8.56 -12.31
CA PRO A 221 5.20 8.37 -12.41
C PRO A 221 4.77 6.90 -12.24
N ASN A 222 5.67 5.93 -12.45
CA ASN A 222 5.34 4.51 -12.43
C ASN A 222 4.75 4.10 -11.09
N SER A 223 3.51 3.63 -11.14
CA SER A 223 2.70 3.32 -9.98
C SER A 223 1.84 2.08 -10.23
N SER A 224 1.44 1.42 -9.14
CA SER A 224 0.49 0.31 -9.21
C SER A 224 -0.59 0.47 -8.16
N LEU A 225 -1.84 0.29 -8.57
CA LEU A 225 -2.98 0.26 -7.67
C LEU A 225 -3.39 -1.18 -7.40
N LEU A 226 -3.72 -1.51 -6.17
CA LEU A 226 -4.24 -2.82 -5.79
C LEU A 226 -5.55 -2.64 -5.03
N PHE A 227 -6.62 -3.17 -5.62
CA PHE A 227 -7.92 -3.33 -4.98
C PHE A 227 -8.03 -4.75 -4.45
N VAL A 228 -8.53 -4.88 -3.23
CA VAL A 228 -8.76 -6.17 -2.58
C VAL A 228 -10.26 -6.31 -2.36
N ASP A 229 -10.81 -7.43 -2.82
CA ASP A 229 -12.17 -7.82 -2.54
C ASP A 229 -12.19 -8.53 -1.17
N PHE A 230 -12.63 -7.79 -0.16
CA PHE A 230 -12.68 -8.25 1.22
C PHE A 230 -13.70 -9.39 1.45
N GLU A 231 -14.60 -9.63 0.50
CA GLU A 231 -15.68 -10.62 0.59
C GLU A 231 -15.49 -11.84 -0.32
N CYS A 232 -14.91 -11.66 -1.52
CA CYS A 232 -14.88 -12.69 -2.56
C CYS A 232 -13.48 -13.14 -3.00
N SER A 233 -12.43 -12.91 -2.20
CA SER A 233 -11.07 -13.42 -2.46
C SER A 233 -10.40 -12.91 -3.74
N LYS A 234 -10.82 -11.79 -4.30
CA LYS A 234 -10.24 -11.29 -5.55
C LYS A 234 -9.29 -10.13 -5.30
N THR A 235 -8.35 -9.96 -6.21
CA THR A 235 -7.60 -8.70 -6.32
C THR A 235 -7.66 -8.18 -7.74
N LEU A 236 -7.75 -6.86 -7.87
CA LEU A 236 -7.58 -6.15 -9.13
C LEU A 236 -6.33 -5.27 -9.01
N GLN A 237 -5.29 -5.62 -9.74
CA GLN A 237 -4.06 -4.86 -9.82
C GLN A 237 -4.06 -4.04 -11.11
N LEU A 238 -3.79 -2.75 -10.99
CA LEU A 238 -3.58 -1.83 -12.11
C LEU A 238 -2.12 -1.41 -12.12
N THR A 239 -1.51 -1.39 -13.30
CA THR A 239 -0.18 -0.83 -13.53
C THR A 239 -0.29 0.34 -14.50
N GLY A 240 0.46 1.39 -14.24
CA GLY A 240 0.56 2.52 -15.14
C GLY A 240 1.23 3.72 -14.49
N GLU A 241 0.80 4.91 -14.86
CA GLU A 241 1.45 6.16 -14.49
C GLU A 241 0.50 7.04 -13.67
N ALA A 242 1.03 7.60 -12.59
CA ALA A 242 0.34 8.58 -11.76
C ALA A 242 0.90 9.99 -11.98
N SER A 243 0.05 11.01 -11.89
CA SER A 243 0.46 12.41 -11.88
C SER A 243 -0.28 13.18 -10.78
N ILE A 244 0.32 14.27 -10.30
CA ILE A 244 -0.27 15.11 -9.24
C ILE A 244 -0.91 16.33 -9.91
N VAL A 245 -2.20 16.54 -9.65
CA VAL A 245 -2.92 17.74 -10.08
C VAL A 245 -3.12 18.65 -8.87
N TRP A 246 -2.65 19.88 -9.01
CA TRP A 246 -2.71 20.90 -7.97
C TRP A 246 -3.86 21.88 -8.24
N GLU A 247 -5.08 21.47 -7.89
CA GLU A 247 -6.25 22.35 -7.89
C GLU A 247 -6.56 22.86 -6.46
N LYS A 248 -7.81 23.29 -6.23
CA LYS A 248 -8.30 23.61 -4.88
C LYS A 248 -8.11 22.44 -3.91
N GLU A 249 -8.29 21.23 -4.41
CA GLU A 249 -7.93 19.98 -3.75
C GLU A 249 -6.79 19.31 -4.53
N ARG A 250 -5.89 18.63 -3.82
CA ARG A 250 -4.84 17.83 -4.48
C ARG A 250 -5.46 16.54 -5.00
N LEU A 251 -5.32 16.31 -6.29
CA LEU A 251 -5.79 15.10 -6.95
C LEU A 251 -4.61 14.30 -7.48
N VAL A 252 -4.84 13.01 -7.66
CA VAL A 252 -3.95 12.11 -8.39
C VAL A 252 -4.74 11.58 -9.58
N GLU A 253 -4.22 11.84 -10.78
CA GLU A 253 -4.66 11.17 -11.99
C GLU A 253 -3.85 9.90 -12.18
N PHE A 254 -4.50 8.83 -12.63
CA PHE A 254 -3.86 7.56 -12.89
C PHE A 254 -4.23 7.04 -14.27
N GLN A 255 -3.23 6.95 -15.15
CA GLN A 255 -3.32 6.39 -16.49
C GLN A 255 -3.00 4.89 -16.42
N ILE A 256 -3.97 4.05 -16.77
CA ILE A 256 -3.85 2.60 -16.75
C ILE A 256 -3.19 2.12 -18.04
N GLU A 257 -2.19 1.26 -17.89
CA GLU A 257 -1.54 0.55 -18.98
C GLU A 257 -1.91 -0.93 -19.00
N ARG A 258 -1.99 -1.54 -17.81
CA ARG A 258 -2.29 -2.97 -17.65
C ARG A 258 -3.25 -3.19 -16.50
N VAL A 259 -4.15 -4.14 -16.68
CA VAL A 259 -5.08 -4.61 -15.66
C VAL A 259 -4.84 -6.09 -15.44
N ARG A 260 -4.74 -6.52 -14.18
CA ARG A 260 -4.62 -7.91 -13.78
C ARG A 260 -5.66 -8.23 -12.72
N GLU A 261 -6.58 -9.13 -13.04
CA GLU A 261 -7.51 -9.69 -12.06
C GLU A 261 -6.98 -11.05 -11.59
N THR A 262 -6.89 -11.24 -10.28
CA THR A 262 -6.57 -12.54 -9.68
C THR A 262 -7.74 -13.00 -8.84
N ALA A 263 -8.38 -14.09 -9.26
CA ALA A 263 -9.37 -14.76 -8.43
C ALA A 263 -8.68 -15.69 -7.43
N ASN A 264 -9.32 -15.91 -6.27
CA ASN A 264 -8.79 -16.75 -5.19
C ASN A 264 -7.42 -16.28 -4.67
N ALA A 265 -7.20 -14.96 -4.61
CA ALA A 265 -5.98 -14.33 -4.15
C ALA A 265 -5.75 -14.45 -2.62
N THR A 266 -6.81 -14.65 -1.83
CA THR A 266 -6.71 -14.86 -0.37
C THR A 266 -7.88 -15.67 0.17
N ASN A 267 -7.69 -16.46 1.24
CA ASN A 267 -8.79 -17.13 1.96
C ASN A 267 -9.38 -16.29 3.08
N LEU A 268 -8.79 -15.13 3.37
CA LEU A 268 -9.28 -14.24 4.41
C LEU A 268 -10.60 -13.58 4.00
N ARG A 269 -11.48 -13.36 4.98
CA ARG A 269 -12.74 -12.62 4.82
C ARG A 269 -12.88 -11.58 5.88
N TRP A 270 -13.27 -10.38 5.48
CA TRP A 270 -13.54 -9.30 6.40
C TRP A 270 -14.98 -8.84 6.28
N GLN A 271 -15.58 -8.57 7.42
CA GLN A 271 -16.88 -7.93 7.48
C GLN A 271 -16.67 -6.45 7.79
N PHE A 272 -17.27 -5.61 6.96
CA PHE A 272 -17.31 -4.17 7.17
C PHE A 272 -18.03 -3.83 8.48
N GLU A 273 -17.47 -2.90 9.24
CA GLU A 273 -18.04 -2.44 10.50
C GLU A 273 -18.45 -0.96 10.42
N GLU A 274 -17.51 -0.08 10.11
CA GLU A 274 -17.77 1.37 10.05
C GLU A 274 -16.74 2.11 9.19
N TYR A 275 -17.16 3.23 8.61
CA TYR A 275 -16.26 4.15 7.92
C TYR A 275 -15.34 4.88 8.91
N SER A 276 -14.22 5.39 8.41
CA SER A 276 -13.31 6.22 9.17
C SER A 276 -14.01 7.54 9.52
N PRO A 277 -13.95 8.00 10.78
CA PRO A 277 -14.49 9.31 11.16
C PRO A 277 -13.73 10.48 10.50
N PHE A 278 -12.60 10.19 9.83
CA PHE A 278 -11.81 11.18 9.10
C PHE A 278 -12.17 11.30 7.63
N ASN A 279 -13.04 10.44 7.09
CA ASN A 279 -13.51 10.60 5.72
C ASN A 279 -14.15 11.99 5.56
N PRO A 280 -13.84 12.74 4.48
CA PRO A 280 -14.47 14.05 4.27
C PRO A 280 -15.99 13.92 4.20
N VAL A 281 -16.68 14.94 4.68
CA VAL A 281 -18.14 15.01 4.57
C VAL A 281 -18.51 15.10 3.09
N LEU A 282 -19.46 14.28 2.67
CA LEU A 282 -20.03 14.28 1.31
C LEU A 282 -20.81 15.57 1.03
#